data_AF-A0A2G6GT93-F1
#
_entry.id   AF-A0A2G6GT93-F1
#
_cell.length_a   1.000
_cell.length_b   1.000
_cell.length_c   1.000
_cell.angle_alpha   90.00
_cell.angle_beta   90.00
_cell.angle_gamma   90.00
#
_symmetry.space_group_name_H-M   'P 1'
#
loop_
_entity.id
_entity.type
_entity.pdbx_description
1 polymer ?
#
loop_
_entity_poly.entity_id
_entity_poly.type
_entity_poly.pdbx_seq_one_letter_code
_entity_poly.pdbx_strand_id
1 'polypeptide(L)'
;MHKKQKKSELAVHFFHKKPYNYNCAQAVVKACQQDFNISDDEIENYRQCGGGRAENNYCGAFYAGLQLLKNRPEQQHLFAEKFTTIATTGVCTRREHNRKLSCVELVELAGSLIEEVMEDK
;
A
#
# COMPACT_ATOMS: atom_id res chain seq x y z
N MET A 1 4.11 -23.30 -15.03
CA MET A 1 3.27 -22.09 -14.81
C MET A 1 3.93 -21.26 -13.71
N HIS A 2 4.71 -20.24 -14.08
CA HIS A 2 5.30 -19.31 -13.12
C HIS A 2 4.19 -18.41 -12.61
N LYS A 3 3.53 -18.80 -11.51
CA LYS A 3 2.59 -17.91 -10.81
C LYS A 3 3.42 -16.74 -10.28
N LYS A 4 3.41 -15.59 -10.97
CA LYS A 4 3.80 -14.32 -10.34
C LYS A 4 2.94 -14.20 -9.08
N GLN A 5 3.57 -14.16 -7.90
CA GLN A 5 2.85 -13.90 -6.66
C GLN A 5 2.28 -12.50 -6.76
N LYS A 6 0.97 -12.34 -6.59
CA LYS A 6 0.33 -11.04 -6.66
C LYS A 6 0.85 -10.16 -5.53
N LYS A 7 1.17 -8.90 -5.84
CA LYS A 7 1.62 -7.93 -4.82
C LYS A 7 0.60 -7.77 -3.68
N SER A 8 -0.68 -7.94 -3.97
CA SER A 8 -1.76 -7.95 -2.98
C SER A 8 -1.57 -9.05 -1.92
N GLU A 9 -1.29 -10.29 -2.35
CA GLU A 9 -1.07 -11.44 -1.47
C GLU A 9 0.21 -11.28 -0.65
N LEU A 10 1.28 -10.76 -1.27
CA LEU A 10 2.54 -10.46 -0.58
C LEU A 10 2.36 -9.40 0.49
N ALA A 11 1.64 -8.31 0.18
CA ALA A 11 1.41 -7.23 1.14
C ALA A 11 0.62 -7.74 2.35
N VAL A 12 -0.42 -8.54 2.14
CA VAL A 12 -1.17 -9.19 3.24
C VAL A 12 -0.30 -10.19 4.01
N HIS A 13 0.61 -10.89 3.34
CA HIS A 13 1.54 -11.80 3.99
C HIS A 13 2.49 -11.08 4.96
N PHE A 14 2.94 -9.87 4.61
CA PHE A 14 3.84 -9.08 5.45
C PHE A 14 3.14 -8.29 6.56
N PHE A 15 1.86 -7.97 6.39
CA PHE A 15 1.08 -7.19 7.34
C PHE A 15 0.84 -7.94 8.65
N HIS A 16 1.33 -7.39 9.77
CA HIS A 16 1.17 -7.95 11.13
C HIS A 16 1.56 -9.44 11.32
N LYS A 17 2.38 -10.01 10.42
CA LYS A 17 2.90 -11.38 10.55
C LYS A 17 4.34 -11.40 11.04
N LYS A 18 4.66 -12.33 11.95
CA LYS A 18 6.03 -12.57 12.41
C LYS A 18 6.89 -13.15 11.26
N PRO A 19 8.20 -12.86 11.21
CA PRO A 19 9.00 -12.09 12.19
C PRO A 19 8.92 -10.56 12.03
N TYR A 20 8.38 -10.05 10.91
CA TYR A 20 8.49 -8.65 10.54
C TYR A 20 7.48 -7.72 11.25
N ASN A 21 6.24 -8.17 11.41
CA ASN A 21 5.15 -7.43 12.03
C ASN A 21 4.95 -6.01 11.42
N TYR A 22 5.04 -5.92 10.09
CA TYR A 22 5.00 -4.65 9.38
C TYR A 22 3.63 -3.98 9.44
N ASN A 23 3.65 -2.65 9.46
CA ASN A 23 2.45 -1.82 9.37
C ASN A 23 1.88 -1.78 7.94
N CYS A 24 0.75 -1.10 7.74
CA CYS A 24 0.09 -1.04 6.43
C CYS A 24 0.91 -0.36 5.31
N ALA A 25 1.75 0.64 5.61
CA ALA A 25 2.64 1.24 4.62
C ALA A 25 3.80 0.28 4.31
N GLN A 26 4.47 -0.22 5.35
CA GLN A 26 5.62 -1.13 5.23
C GLN A 26 5.28 -2.40 4.46
N ALA A 27 4.09 -2.98 4.70
CA ALA A 27 3.62 -4.17 4.01
C ALA A 27 3.51 -3.97 2.49
N VAL A 28 2.94 -2.83 2.05
CA VAL A 28 2.80 -2.48 0.63
C VAL A 28 4.16 -2.21 0.00
N VAL A 29 5.01 -1.43 0.67
CA VAL A 29 6.37 -1.12 0.17
C VAL A 29 7.21 -2.39 0.07
N LYS A 30 7.14 -3.29 1.06
CA LYS A 30 7.83 -4.59 1.05
C LYS A 30 7.35 -5.48 -0.09
N ALA A 31 6.05 -5.52 -0.36
CA ALA A 31 5.51 -6.26 -1.50
C ALA A 31 6.00 -5.71 -2.85
N CYS A 32 6.24 -4.39 -2.93
CA CYS A 32 6.73 -3.71 -4.11
C CYS A 32 8.27 -3.56 -4.14
N GLN A 33 8.98 -4.15 -3.18
CA GLN A 33 10.42 -3.95 -3.00
C GLN A 33 11.22 -4.32 -4.25
N GLN A 34 10.87 -5.44 -4.89
CA GLN A 34 11.59 -5.94 -6.06
C GLN A 34 11.39 -5.05 -7.30
N ASP A 35 10.16 -4.56 -7.53
CA ASP A 35 9.85 -3.74 -8.71
C ASP A 35 10.42 -2.33 -8.66
N PHE A 36 10.50 -1.76 -7.46
CA PHE A 36 10.97 -0.39 -7.25
C PHE A 36 12.39 -0.33 -6.68
N ASN A 37 13.06 -1.49 -6.55
CA ASN A 37 14.43 -1.63 -6.02
C ASN A 37 14.63 -0.92 -4.68
N ILE A 38 13.71 -1.16 -3.74
CA ILE A 38 13.66 -0.48 -2.45
C ILE A 38 14.55 -1.17 -1.42
N SER A 39 15.28 -0.39 -0.64
CA SER A 39 16.12 -0.92 0.44
C SER A 39 15.32 -1.19 1.71
N ASP A 40 15.72 -2.16 2.52
CA ASP A 40 15.07 -2.43 3.80
C ASP A 40 15.09 -1.23 4.75
N ASP A 41 16.12 -0.39 4.71
CA ASP A 41 16.18 0.91 5.40
C ASP A 41 15.04 1.86 4.99
N GLU A 42 14.72 1.91 3.69
CA GLU A 42 13.59 2.71 3.22
C GLU A 42 12.27 2.16 3.73
N ILE A 43 12.10 0.84 3.78
CA ILE A 43 10.92 0.19 4.35
C ILE A 43 10.78 0.56 5.83
N GLU A 44 11.89 0.60 6.57
CA GLU A 44 11.86 1.01 7.98
C GLU A 44 11.48 2.50 8.15
N ASN A 45 11.82 3.38 7.19
CA ASN A 45 11.34 4.77 7.21
C ASN A 45 9.81 4.87 7.12
N TYR A 46 9.12 3.91 6.49
CA TYR A 46 7.65 3.86 6.47
C TYR A 46 7.03 3.36 7.78
N ARG A 47 7.84 2.94 8.76
CA ARG A 47 7.36 2.57 10.09
C ARG A 47 6.60 3.71 10.77
N GLN A 48 7.03 4.95 10.54
CA GLN A 48 6.38 6.16 11.08
C GLN A 48 5.03 6.46 10.42
N CYS A 49 4.78 5.97 9.20
CA CYS A 49 3.55 6.19 8.43
C CYS A 49 2.41 5.23 8.82
N GLY A 50 2.62 4.36 9.81
CA GLY A 50 1.65 3.37 10.26
C GLY A 50 0.47 3.97 11.04
N GLY A 51 -0.75 3.48 10.76
CA GLY A 51 -1.93 3.74 11.58
C GLY A 51 -2.52 5.16 11.47
N GLY A 52 -2.38 5.80 10.32
CA GLY A 52 -2.91 7.15 10.08
C GLY A 52 -1.97 8.28 10.50
N ARG A 53 -0.70 7.95 10.69
CA ARG A 53 0.38 8.91 10.96
C ARG A 53 1.08 9.38 9.69
N ALA A 54 0.65 8.89 8.52
CA ALA A 54 1.05 9.50 7.27
C ALA A 54 0.52 10.94 7.20
N GLU A 55 1.19 11.77 6.40
CA GLU A 55 0.82 13.16 6.17
C GLU A 55 -0.69 13.30 5.89
N ASN A 56 -1.34 14.32 6.44
CA ASN A 56 -2.80 14.54 6.33
C ASN A 56 -3.70 13.41 6.87
N ASN A 57 -3.20 12.59 7.80
CA ASN A 57 -3.89 11.40 8.31
C ASN A 57 -4.15 10.35 7.23
N TYR A 58 -3.37 10.32 6.14
CA TYR A 58 -3.62 9.37 5.06
C TYR A 58 -3.46 7.91 5.47
N CYS A 59 -4.15 7.03 4.74
CA CYS A 59 -3.95 5.59 4.87
C CYS A 59 -2.51 5.25 4.52
N GLY A 60 -1.82 4.48 5.38
CA GLY A 60 -0.44 4.10 5.14
C GLY A 60 -0.24 3.33 3.82
N ALA A 61 -1.20 2.49 3.45
CA ALA A 61 -1.19 1.75 2.19
C ALA A 61 -1.33 2.69 0.97
N PHE A 62 -2.20 3.71 1.09
CA PHE A 62 -2.39 4.73 0.05
C PHE A 62 -1.14 5.61 -0.11
N TYR A 63 -0.61 6.13 1.01
CA TYR A 63 0.58 6.96 1.01
C TYR A 63 1.79 6.21 0.45
N ALA A 64 1.97 4.93 0.82
CA ALA A 64 2.99 4.07 0.24
C ALA A 64 2.86 3.99 -1.30
N GLY A 65 1.66 3.68 -1.81
CA GLY A 65 1.43 3.64 -3.26
C GLY A 65 1.74 4.96 -3.96
N LEU A 66 1.37 6.10 -3.36
CA LEU A 66 1.72 7.42 -3.89
C LEU A 66 3.23 7.67 -3.93
N GLN A 67 3.97 7.27 -2.90
CA GLN A 67 5.43 7.44 -2.87
C GLN A 67 6.12 6.53 -3.89
N LEU A 68 5.66 5.28 -4.03
CA LEU A 68 6.17 4.34 -5.03
C LEU A 68 6.00 4.89 -6.46
N LEU A 69 4.83 5.46 -6.73
CA LEU A 69 4.48 5.99 -8.05
C LEU A 69 4.87 7.47 -8.25
N LYS A 70 5.64 8.07 -7.33
CA LYS A 70 6.04 9.48 -7.40
C LYS A 70 6.78 9.86 -8.69
N ASN A 71 7.53 8.92 -9.26
CA ASN A 71 8.24 9.11 -10.54
C ASN A 71 7.35 8.90 -11.77
N ARG A 72 6.05 8.66 -11.57
CA ARG A 72 5.07 8.17 -12.55
C ARG A 72 3.71 8.82 -12.31
N PRO A 73 3.57 10.13 -12.63
CA PRO A 73 2.40 10.91 -12.24
C PRO A 73 1.08 10.37 -12.81
N GLU A 74 1.09 9.79 -14.02
CA GLU A 74 -0.10 9.19 -14.64
C GLU A 74 -0.56 7.94 -13.88
N GLN A 75 0.34 6.99 -13.63
CA GLN A 75 0.01 5.82 -12.80
C GLN A 75 -0.39 6.21 -11.38
N GLN A 76 0.29 7.21 -10.80
CA GLN A 76 -0.03 7.72 -9.47
C GLN A 76 -1.45 8.27 -9.42
N HIS A 77 -1.88 9.02 -10.43
CA HIS A 77 -3.23 9.57 -10.52
C HIS A 77 -4.27 8.45 -10.64
N LEU A 78 -4.05 7.49 -11.54
CA LEU A 78 -4.93 6.32 -11.72
C LEU A 78 -5.04 5.48 -10.44
N PHE A 79 -3.91 5.22 -9.78
CA PHE A 79 -3.89 4.55 -8.49
C PHE A 79 -4.70 5.33 -7.46
N ALA A 80 -4.50 6.65 -7.38
CA ALA A 80 -5.17 7.47 -6.41
C ALA A 80 -6.69 7.45 -6.60
N GLU A 81 -7.15 7.64 -7.84
CA GLU A 81 -8.56 7.62 -8.23
C GLU A 81 -9.22 6.27 -7.92
N LYS A 82 -8.61 5.17 -8.39
CA LYS A 82 -9.12 3.80 -8.14
C LYS A 82 -9.15 3.48 -6.65
N PHE A 83 -8.10 3.84 -5.92
CA PHE A 83 -8.03 3.60 -4.48
C PHE A 83 -9.12 4.39 -3.75
N THR A 84 -9.29 5.67 -4.04
CA THR A 84 -10.34 6.48 -3.39
C THR A 84 -11.75 6.03 -3.78
N THR A 85 -11.94 5.50 -4.99
CA THR A 85 -13.24 4.98 -5.45
C THR A 85 -13.66 3.75 -4.62
N ILE A 86 -12.72 2.82 -4.38
CA ILE A 86 -13.01 1.57 -3.67
C ILE A 86 -12.97 1.79 -2.15
N ALA A 87 -11.91 2.42 -1.63
CA ALA A 87 -11.76 2.72 -0.21
C ALA A 87 -12.75 3.79 0.28
N THR A 88 -13.46 4.47 -0.64
CA THR A 88 -14.33 5.63 -0.41
C THR A 88 -13.58 6.88 0.11
N THR A 89 -12.45 6.70 0.79
CA THR A 89 -11.58 7.77 1.29
C THR A 89 -10.10 7.36 1.22
N GLY A 90 -9.19 8.31 0.97
CA GLY A 90 -7.73 8.09 1.07
C GLY A 90 -7.18 8.25 2.50
N VAL A 91 -8.05 8.51 3.48
CA VAL A 91 -7.68 8.87 4.85
C VAL A 91 -7.74 7.63 5.74
N CYS A 92 -6.80 7.51 6.68
CA CYS A 92 -6.81 6.45 7.66
C CYS A 92 -7.86 6.74 8.73
N THR A 93 -9.06 6.20 8.53
CA THR A 93 -10.16 6.29 9.48
C THR A 93 -9.96 5.34 10.67
N ARG A 94 -8.72 5.15 11.18
CA ARG A 94 -8.41 4.21 12.28
C ARG A 94 -9.22 4.45 13.57
N ARG A 95 -9.89 5.60 13.67
CA ARG A 95 -10.77 5.98 14.78
C ARG A 95 -12.26 5.91 14.46
N GLU A 96 -12.62 5.60 13.23
CA GLU A 96 -14.00 5.50 12.78
C GLU A 96 -14.47 4.06 12.95
N HIS A 97 -15.60 3.88 13.64
CA HIS A 97 -16.22 2.56 13.87
C HIS A 97 -17.02 2.06 12.65
N ASN A 98 -17.27 2.91 11.65
CA ASN A 98 -18.10 2.63 10.47
C ASN A 98 -17.28 2.51 9.17
N ARG A 99 -16.16 1.80 9.19
CA ARG A 99 -15.35 1.61 7.97
C ARG A 99 -15.95 0.51 7.12
N LYS A 100 -16.03 0.74 5.81
CA LYS A 100 -16.41 -0.30 4.85
C LYS A 100 -15.34 -1.38 4.69
N LEU A 101 -14.06 -1.04 4.83
CA LEU A 101 -12.93 -1.95 4.59
C LEU A 101 -11.96 -2.01 5.78
N SER A 102 -11.44 -3.20 6.02
CA SER A 102 -10.42 -3.50 7.02
C SER A 102 -9.04 -3.02 6.56
N CYS A 103 -8.12 -2.80 7.50
CA CYS A 103 -6.73 -2.43 7.15
C CYS A 103 -6.04 -3.47 6.27
N VAL A 104 -6.41 -4.75 6.39
CA VAL A 104 -5.90 -5.84 5.54
C VAL A 104 -6.38 -5.67 4.10
N GLU A 105 -7.67 -5.41 3.89
CA GLU A 105 -8.27 -5.22 2.56
C GLU A 105 -7.70 -3.97 1.87
N LEU A 106 -7.44 -2.89 2.61
CA LEU A 106 -6.78 -1.70 2.06
C LEU A 106 -5.33 -1.98 1.61
N VAL A 107 -4.61 -2.84 2.34
CA VAL A 107 -3.25 -3.27 1.98
C VAL A 107 -3.26 -4.17 0.75
N GLU A 108 -4.20 -5.12 0.71
CA GLU A 108 -4.42 -5.99 -0.44
C GLU A 108 -4.77 -5.18 -1.69
N LEU A 109 -5.71 -4.26 -1.57
CA LEU A 109 -6.15 -3.37 -2.63
C LEU A 109 -4.99 -2.53 -3.16
N ALA A 110 -4.21 -1.91 -2.27
CA ALA A 110 -3.05 -1.12 -2.68
C ALA A 110 -2.07 -1.95 -3.51
N GLY A 111 -1.75 -3.17 -3.05
CA GLY A 111 -0.86 -4.07 -3.79
C GLY A 111 -1.41 -4.43 -5.17
N SER A 112 -2.70 -4.76 -5.27
CA SER A 112 -3.35 -5.10 -6.55
C SER A 112 -3.37 -3.92 -7.51
N LEU A 113 -3.72 -2.72 -7.03
CA LEU A 113 -3.79 -1.53 -7.87
C LEU A 113 -2.42 -1.11 -8.37
N ILE A 114 -1.38 -1.19 -7.53
CA ILE A 114 0.01 -0.90 -7.95
C ILE A 114 0.45 -1.87 -9.05
N GLU A 115 0.12 -3.16 -8.92
CA GLU A 115 0.41 -4.15 -9.96
C GLU A 115 -0.31 -3.80 -11.28
N GLU A 116 -1.62 -3.52 -11.20
CA GLU A 116 -2.45 -3.18 -12.36
C GLU A 116 -1.96 -1.93 -13.10
N VAL A 117 -1.69 -0.83 -12.40
CA VAL A 117 -1.19 0.41 -13.04
C VAL A 117 0.23 0.28 -13.57
N MET A 118 0.98 -0.74 -13.14
CA MET A 118 2.34 -1.01 -13.61
C MET A 118 2.37 -2.01 -14.78
N GLU A 119 1.34 -2.86 -14.92
CA GLU A 119 1.18 -3.81 -16.03
C GLU A 119 0.44 -3.21 -17.24
N ASP A 120 -0.38 -2.18 -17.06
CA ASP A 120 -0.98 -1.39 -18.16
C ASP A 120 0.14 -0.63 -18.90
N LYS A 121 0.54 -1.15 -20.07
CA LYS A 121 1.71 -0.72 -20.85
C LYS A 121 1.32 -0.44 -22.31
#